data_AF-A0AAU4MPX5-F1
#
_entry.id   AF-A0AAU4MPX5-F1
#
_cell.length_a   1.000
_cell.length_b   1.000
_cell.length_c   1.000
_cell.angle_alpha   90.00
_cell.angle_beta   90.00
_cell.angle_gamma   90.00
#
_symmetry.space_group_name_H-M   'P 1'
#
loop_
_entity.id
_entity.type
_entity.pdbx_description
1 polymer ?
#
loop_
_entity_poly.entity_id
_entity_poly.type
_entity_poly.pdbx_seq_one_letter_code
_entity_poly.pdbx_strand_id
1 'polypeptide(L)'
;MNAGGDEYAQLLTRAGLEIVGDGRGDDVLPTWVAMRPVVAGNAEPTVAVRHGRPDLVAELNAQWFRLAVECGVIGEDGDFLISAPGGAGGGWTRVRLAHSWDLAGTLGDRPGLAEFLTAATDGDAILGMTSEEYETWLLAKDRVGQWQEETARAAARESPQERAAAWASLLNGPRPTEQLYASWMEGLGGNRAAPEDVLRRLLGRAHPGRPHGHPNFPRTGLLRYADDPHPRMRLLALDDPDSTAELVERFSRDPDEEVRARAASDPRLSAASAVRLTDDPRSSVRLEAAGNPCLPARTLIGLLRDRERAAGNPALPVSVMHGMIDARESPLTG
;
A
#
# COMPACT_ATOMS: atom_id res chain seq x y z
N MET A 1 26.21 6.03 -9.64
CA MET A 1 26.45 7.11 -8.67
C MET A 1 25.52 8.25 -9.04
N ASN A 2 24.53 8.52 -8.20
CA ASN A 2 23.59 9.62 -8.36
C ASN A 2 24.20 10.86 -7.72
N ALA A 3 24.11 12.03 -8.37
CA ALA A 3 24.72 13.27 -7.89
C ALA A 3 24.37 13.62 -6.42
N GLY A 4 23.17 13.28 -5.96
CA GLY A 4 22.76 13.50 -4.57
C GLY A 4 23.45 12.60 -3.53
N GLY A 5 23.91 11.39 -3.92
CA GLY A 5 24.68 10.53 -3.03
C GLY A 5 26.09 11.08 -2.77
N ASP A 6 26.72 11.65 -3.80
CA ASP A 6 28.06 12.22 -3.72
C ASP A 6 28.07 13.53 -2.89
N GLU A 7 27.02 14.36 -3.03
CA GLU A 7 26.86 15.60 -2.25
C GLU A 7 26.65 15.29 -0.75
N TYR A 8 25.85 14.28 -0.44
CA TYR A 8 25.62 13.83 0.94
C TYR A 8 26.89 13.28 1.59
N ALA A 9 27.66 12.45 0.88
CA ALA A 9 28.92 11.93 1.40
C ALA A 9 29.91 13.06 1.71
N GLN A 10 30.01 14.07 0.84
CA GLN A 10 30.84 15.25 1.07
C GLN A 10 30.38 16.07 2.28
N LEU A 11 29.06 16.18 2.50
CA LEU A 11 28.51 16.85 3.68
C LEU A 11 28.95 16.14 4.96
N LEU A 12 28.83 14.81 5.03
CA LEU A 12 29.27 14.03 6.18
C LEU A 12 30.78 14.19 6.44
N THR A 13 31.60 14.09 5.39
CA THR A 13 33.06 14.30 5.53
C THR A 13 33.40 15.70 6.03
N ARG A 14 32.69 16.74 5.57
CA ARG A 14 32.88 18.12 6.04
C ARG A 14 32.52 18.29 7.53
N ALA A 15 31.51 17.55 7.99
CA ALA A 15 31.15 17.51 9.41
C ALA A 15 32.16 16.73 10.27
N GLY A 16 33.18 16.13 9.66
CA GLY A 16 34.18 15.31 10.33
C GLY A 16 33.73 13.86 10.58
N LEU A 17 32.89 13.32 9.69
CA LEU A 17 32.43 11.94 9.73
C LEU A 17 33.13 11.09 8.66
N GLU A 18 33.74 10.00 9.11
CA GLU A 18 34.31 8.96 8.25
C GLU A 18 33.22 7.93 7.94
N ILE A 19 32.89 7.73 6.66
CA ILE A 19 31.88 6.76 6.23
C ILE A 19 32.49 5.35 6.27
N VAL A 20 31.92 4.49 7.11
CA VAL A 20 32.37 3.11 7.33
C VAL A 20 31.57 2.13 6.46
N GLY A 21 30.31 2.46 6.14
CA GLY A 21 29.45 1.62 5.31
C GLY A 21 28.01 2.11 5.25
N ASP A 22 27.11 1.27 4.72
CA ASP A 22 25.68 1.52 4.82
C ASP A 22 25.15 1.13 6.21
N GLY A 23 24.05 1.76 6.61
CA GLY A 23 23.37 1.48 7.88
C GLY A 23 22.18 0.53 7.75
N ARG A 24 22.16 -0.34 6.73
CA ARG A 24 21.08 -1.31 6.51
C ARG A 24 21.30 -2.52 7.42
N GLY A 25 20.77 -2.46 8.65
CA GLY A 25 20.64 -3.61 9.54
C GLY A 25 19.16 -3.90 9.80
N ASP A 26 18.80 -5.18 9.93
CA ASP A 26 17.42 -5.60 10.25
C ASP A 26 16.99 -5.15 11.66
N ASP A 27 17.96 -4.92 12.57
CA ASP A 27 17.72 -4.57 13.97
C ASP A 27 17.54 -3.06 14.21
N VAL A 28 17.74 -2.22 13.18
CA VAL A 28 17.68 -0.75 13.32
C VAL A 28 16.38 -0.22 12.73
N LEU A 29 15.67 0.58 13.52
CA LEU A 29 14.41 1.20 13.08
C LEU A 29 14.62 2.04 11.82
N PRO A 30 13.70 1.99 10.84
CA PRO A 30 13.69 2.96 9.75
C PRO A 30 13.67 4.39 10.31
N THR A 31 14.44 5.29 9.69
CA THR A 31 14.62 6.69 10.15
C THR A 31 13.29 7.41 10.43
N TRP A 32 12.28 7.23 9.58
CA TRP A 32 10.96 7.83 9.77
C TRP A 32 10.20 7.29 11.00
N VAL A 33 10.50 6.08 11.45
CA VAL A 33 10.01 5.51 12.72
C VAL A 33 10.82 6.05 13.88
N ALA A 34 12.15 6.06 13.76
CA ALA A 34 13.08 6.57 14.76
C ALA A 34 12.91 8.08 15.02
N MET A 35 12.36 8.83 14.05
CA MET A 35 12.05 10.25 14.20
C MET A 35 10.81 10.52 15.05
N ARG A 36 9.84 9.59 15.11
CA ARG A 36 8.58 9.79 15.86
C ARG A 36 8.76 10.30 17.31
N PRO A 37 9.65 9.76 18.16
CA PRO A 37 9.86 10.30 19.50
C PRO A 37 10.53 11.66 19.54
N VAL A 38 11.22 12.06 18.46
CA VAL A 38 11.96 13.32 18.36
C VAL A 38 11.02 14.47 17.99
N VAL A 39 10.07 14.23 17.09
CA VAL A 39 9.19 15.27 16.51
C VAL A 39 7.73 15.18 16.98
N ALA A 40 7.42 14.31 17.95
CA ALA A 40 6.06 14.24 18.49
C ALA A 40 5.67 15.58 19.13
N GLY A 41 4.43 16.03 18.93
CA GLY A 41 3.95 17.31 19.48
C GLY A 41 3.94 17.39 21.02
N ASN A 42 4.20 16.29 21.71
CA ASN A 42 4.37 16.18 23.16
C ASN A 42 5.78 15.68 23.55
N ALA A 43 6.75 15.73 22.65
CA ALA A 43 8.12 15.34 22.95
C ALA A 43 8.72 16.33 23.97
N GLU A 44 9.44 15.79 24.94
CA GLU A 44 10.20 16.59 25.91
C GLU A 44 11.70 16.42 25.64
N PRO A 45 12.48 17.51 25.54
CA PRO A 45 13.90 17.42 25.27
C PRO A 45 14.66 16.86 26.46
N THR A 46 15.63 15.99 26.19
CA THR A 46 16.62 15.59 27.21
C THR A 46 17.51 16.79 27.55
N VAL A 47 17.85 17.61 26.56
CA VAL A 47 18.57 18.87 26.69
C VAL A 47 17.99 19.89 25.71
N ALA A 48 17.74 21.11 26.18
CA ALA A 48 17.36 22.24 25.33
C ALA A 48 18.44 23.34 25.42
N VAL A 49 18.94 23.79 24.28
CA VAL A 49 19.97 24.83 24.18
C VAL A 49 19.42 26.03 23.44
N ARG A 50 19.39 27.20 24.09
CA ARG A 50 18.86 28.45 23.51
C ARG A 50 19.77 29.02 22.43
N HIS A 51 19.19 29.49 21.32
CA HIS A 51 19.95 30.01 20.17
C HIS A 51 20.72 31.31 20.46
N GLY A 52 20.37 32.06 21.51
CA GLY A 52 21.04 33.32 21.87
C GLY A 52 22.42 33.18 22.50
N ARG A 53 22.96 31.96 22.60
CA ARG A 53 24.27 31.70 23.21
C ARG A 53 25.43 32.04 22.26
N PRO A 54 26.48 32.73 22.72
CA PRO A 54 27.63 33.05 21.88
C PRO A 54 28.46 31.80 21.50
N ASP A 55 28.34 30.73 22.26
CA ASP A 55 29.01 29.44 22.10
C ASP A 55 28.09 28.32 21.59
N LEU A 56 26.94 28.67 21.00
CA LEU A 56 25.85 27.74 20.65
C LEU A 56 26.32 26.45 19.96
N VAL A 57 27.11 26.55 18.89
CA VAL A 57 27.59 25.38 18.13
C VAL A 57 28.49 24.49 18.98
N ALA A 58 29.41 25.08 19.75
CA ALA A 58 30.31 24.34 20.62
C ALA A 58 29.54 23.63 21.75
N GLU A 59 28.55 24.31 22.34
CA GLU A 59 27.67 23.75 23.35
C GLU A 59 26.84 22.58 22.78
N LEU A 60 26.24 22.75 21.59
CA LEU A 60 25.45 21.69 20.95
C LEU A 60 26.28 20.45 20.63
N ASN A 61 27.48 20.63 20.08
CA ASN A 61 28.41 19.52 19.83
C ASN A 61 28.80 18.82 21.13
N ALA A 62 29.11 19.58 22.19
CA ALA A 62 29.48 19.02 23.49
C ALA A 62 28.32 18.23 24.13
N GLN A 63 27.09 18.77 24.08
CA GLN A 63 25.90 18.11 24.61
C GLN A 63 25.53 16.86 23.79
N TRP A 64 25.64 16.93 22.46
CA TRP A 64 25.41 15.78 21.60
C TRP A 64 26.39 14.66 21.91
N PHE A 65 27.70 14.96 21.96
CA PHE A 65 28.72 13.93 22.22
C PHE A 65 28.53 13.30 23.60
N ARG A 66 28.28 14.12 24.62
CA ARG A 66 27.99 13.65 25.97
C ARG A 66 26.81 12.67 25.97
N LEU A 67 25.67 13.07 25.39
CA LEU A 67 24.48 12.21 25.32
C LEU A 67 24.73 10.96 24.49
N ALA A 68 25.41 11.08 23.34
CA ALA A 68 25.68 9.96 22.45
C ALA A 68 26.52 8.86 23.10
N VAL A 69 27.44 9.23 23.99
CA VAL A 69 28.21 8.28 24.80
C VAL A 69 27.37 7.76 25.97
N GLU A 70 26.66 8.63 26.70
CA GLU A 70 25.86 8.24 27.87
C GLU A 70 24.71 7.27 27.51
N CYS A 71 24.04 7.46 26.37
CA CYS A 71 22.95 6.59 25.93
C CYS A 71 23.41 5.43 25.04
N GLY A 72 24.70 5.36 24.68
CA GLY A 72 25.25 4.25 23.90
C GLY A 72 25.05 4.34 22.38
N VAL A 73 24.73 5.51 21.83
CA VAL A 73 24.73 5.72 20.36
C VAL A 73 26.12 5.48 19.78
N ILE A 74 27.17 5.95 20.46
CA ILE A 74 28.56 5.64 20.09
C ILE A 74 28.97 4.40 20.90
N GLY A 75 29.00 3.25 20.22
CA GLY A 75 29.44 1.98 20.81
C GLY A 75 30.96 1.92 21.06
N GLU A 76 31.44 0.79 21.59
CA GLU A 76 32.86 0.60 21.94
C GLU A 76 33.80 0.76 20.72
N ASP A 77 33.35 0.35 19.54
CA ASP A 77 34.11 0.46 18.28
C ASP A 77 34.11 1.88 17.67
N GLY A 78 33.38 2.82 18.29
CA GLY A 78 33.22 4.21 17.85
C GLY A 78 32.31 4.41 16.63
N ASP A 79 31.71 3.34 16.12
CA ASP A 79 30.78 3.37 15.00
C ASP A 79 29.36 3.68 15.46
N PHE A 80 28.65 4.49 14.68
CA PHE A 80 27.24 4.79 14.88
C PHE A 80 26.56 5.06 13.54
N LEU A 81 25.24 5.16 13.57
CA LEU A 81 24.43 5.46 12.41
C LEU A 81 23.99 6.93 12.42
N ILE A 82 23.98 7.56 11.25
CA ILE A 82 23.48 8.92 11.07
C ILE A 82 22.51 9.00 9.89
N SER A 83 21.48 9.82 10.04
CA SER A 83 20.58 10.28 9.00
C SER A 83 20.49 11.80 9.08
N ALA A 84 20.91 12.47 8.01
CA ALA A 84 20.98 13.92 7.92
C ALA A 84 20.36 14.42 6.60
N PRO A 85 20.01 15.72 6.49
CA PRO A 85 19.45 16.31 5.28
C PRO A 85 20.32 16.03 4.04
N GLY A 86 19.68 15.83 2.90
CA GLY A 86 20.35 15.50 1.63
C GLY A 86 20.68 14.01 1.42
N GLY A 87 20.48 13.14 2.42
CA GLY A 87 20.66 11.70 2.27
C GLY A 87 19.68 11.07 1.29
N ALA A 88 20.17 10.20 0.41
CA ALA A 88 19.34 9.50 -0.58
C ALA A 88 18.24 8.65 0.12
N GLY A 89 17.00 9.15 0.10
CA GLY A 89 15.84 8.43 0.62
C GLY A 89 15.74 8.34 2.15
N GLY A 90 16.48 9.18 2.90
CA GLY A 90 16.44 9.18 4.36
C GLY A 90 16.89 7.86 4.99
N GLY A 91 17.89 7.19 4.42
CA GLY A 91 18.47 5.97 5.00
C GLY A 91 19.56 6.25 6.03
N TRP A 92 19.91 5.22 6.82
CA TRP A 92 21.05 5.27 7.74
C TRP A 92 22.38 5.15 7.00
N THR A 93 23.38 5.91 7.46
CA THR A 93 24.79 5.78 7.04
C THR A 93 25.63 5.43 8.26
N ARG A 94 26.46 4.39 8.16
CA ARG A 94 27.37 4.01 9.24
C ARG A 94 28.62 4.86 9.17
N VAL A 95 28.92 5.55 10.26
CA VAL A 95 29.99 6.54 10.36
C VAL A 95 30.78 6.40 11.65
N ARG A 96 31.97 7.00 11.65
CA ARG A 96 32.81 7.24 12.84
C ARG A 96 33.23 8.69 12.90
N LEU A 97 33.42 9.24 14.10
CA LEU A 97 33.98 10.58 14.28
C LEU A 97 35.48 10.60 13.90
N ALA A 98 35.86 11.55 13.05
CA ALA A 98 37.26 11.88 12.80
C ALA A 98 37.86 12.62 14.01
N HIS A 99 39.18 12.85 13.99
CA HIS A 99 39.87 13.59 15.05
C HIS A 99 39.37 15.04 15.22
N SER A 100 38.86 15.64 14.16
CA SER A 100 38.21 16.96 14.16
C SER A 100 36.83 16.83 13.53
N TRP A 101 35.81 17.33 14.22
CA TRP A 101 34.41 17.22 13.80
C TRP A 101 33.59 18.42 14.28
N ASP A 102 32.53 18.72 13.53
CA ASP A 102 31.58 19.79 13.82
C ASP A 102 30.21 19.45 13.22
N LEU A 103 29.37 18.78 14.00
CA LEU A 103 28.05 18.33 13.54
C LEU A 103 27.05 19.49 13.54
N ALA A 104 26.93 20.21 14.65
CA ALA A 104 25.96 21.29 14.82
C ALA A 104 26.27 22.52 13.93
N GLY A 105 27.53 22.70 13.52
CA GLY A 105 27.93 23.76 12.58
C GLY A 105 27.73 23.39 11.12
N THR A 106 27.64 22.10 10.79
CA THR A 106 27.67 21.61 9.40
C THR A 106 26.37 20.93 8.95
N LEU A 107 25.69 20.19 9.83
CA LEU A 107 24.53 19.35 9.49
C LEU A 107 23.19 20.08 9.67
N GLY A 108 23.10 21.30 9.12
CA GLY A 108 21.90 22.11 9.11
C GLY A 108 22.01 23.24 8.09
N ASP A 109 20.89 23.95 7.84
CA ASP A 109 20.86 25.06 6.89
C ASP A 109 21.77 26.22 7.32
N ARG A 110 21.94 26.40 8.64
CA ARG A 110 22.83 27.38 9.24
C ARG A 110 23.52 26.79 10.48
N PRO A 111 24.73 27.24 10.83
CA PRO A 111 25.41 26.82 12.05
C PRO A 111 24.53 27.03 13.28
N GLY A 112 24.33 25.96 14.07
CA GLY A 112 23.49 25.97 15.27
C GLY A 112 22.02 25.65 15.03
N LEU A 113 21.58 25.51 13.78
CA LEU A 113 20.25 25.02 13.39
C LEU A 113 20.36 23.65 12.73
N ALA A 114 21.04 22.73 13.42
CA ALA A 114 21.23 21.39 12.91
C ALA A 114 19.98 20.53 13.12
N GLU A 115 19.70 19.70 12.12
CA GLU A 115 18.60 18.75 12.13
C GLU A 115 19.12 17.42 11.63
N PHE A 116 19.32 16.47 12.53
CA PHE A 116 19.77 15.13 12.15
C PHE A 116 19.41 14.12 13.22
N LEU A 117 19.47 12.86 12.85
CA LEU A 117 19.19 11.73 13.71
C LEU A 117 20.40 10.81 13.76
N THR A 118 20.75 10.34 14.96
CA THR A 118 21.79 9.35 15.19
C THR A 118 21.24 8.14 15.93
N ALA A 119 21.83 6.97 15.71
CA ALA A 119 21.43 5.74 16.38
C ALA A 119 22.63 4.81 16.63
N ALA A 120 22.53 3.98 17.65
CA ALA A 120 23.45 2.87 17.87
C ALA A 120 23.37 1.86 16.71
N THR A 121 24.46 1.16 16.44
CA THR A 121 24.50 0.16 15.35
C THR A 121 23.67 -1.09 15.62
N ASP A 122 23.34 -1.35 16.90
CA ASP A 122 22.41 -2.40 17.35
C ASP A 122 20.95 -1.91 17.44
N GLY A 123 20.70 -0.62 17.21
CA GLY A 123 19.37 -0.02 17.24
C GLY A 123 18.81 0.28 18.65
N ASP A 124 19.56 0.02 19.74
CA ASP A 124 19.02 0.15 21.10
C ASP A 124 19.07 1.59 21.65
N ALA A 125 19.70 2.52 20.94
CA ALA A 125 19.74 3.94 21.30
C ALA A 125 19.53 4.85 20.09
N ILE A 126 18.81 5.96 20.29
CA ILE A 126 18.56 7.02 19.32
C ILE A 126 18.84 8.38 19.96
N LEU A 127 19.47 9.28 19.21
CA LEU A 127 19.67 10.67 19.59
C LEU A 127 19.35 11.57 18.40
N GLY A 128 18.27 12.33 18.53
CA GLY A 128 17.86 13.34 17.55
C GLY A 128 18.28 14.74 17.99
N MET A 129 18.68 15.57 17.02
CA MET A 129 18.80 17.01 17.17
C MET A 129 17.77 17.67 16.27
N THR A 130 16.92 18.53 16.86
CA THR A 130 15.87 19.26 16.15
C THR A 130 15.91 20.74 16.54
N SER A 131 15.61 21.61 15.58
CA SER A 131 15.60 23.05 15.79
C SER A 131 14.16 23.55 15.94
N GLU A 132 13.84 24.05 17.13
CA GLU A 132 12.57 24.71 17.42
C GLU A 132 12.71 26.22 17.24
N GLU A 133 11.60 26.98 17.38
CA GLU A 133 11.56 28.41 17.06
C GLU A 133 12.64 29.28 17.77
N TYR A 134 13.10 28.88 18.97
CA TYR A 134 14.06 29.65 19.79
C TYR A 134 15.18 28.84 20.44
N GLU A 135 15.15 27.52 20.28
CA GLU A 135 16.07 26.60 20.94
C GLU A 135 16.27 25.35 20.10
N THR A 136 17.42 24.72 20.27
CA THR A 136 17.71 23.42 19.67
C THR A 136 17.57 22.36 20.74
N TRP A 137 16.76 21.35 20.44
CA TRP A 137 16.47 20.24 21.33
C TRP A 137 17.32 19.03 20.96
N LEU A 138 17.88 18.39 21.98
CA LEU A 138 18.48 17.08 21.88
C LEU A 138 17.58 16.07 22.60
N LEU A 139 17.15 15.05 21.87
CA LEU A 139 16.26 14.01 22.37
C LEU A 139 16.99 12.68 22.33
N ALA A 140 17.45 12.22 23.50
CA ALA A 140 18.07 10.93 23.69
C ALA A 140 17.04 9.90 24.16
N LYS A 141 17.05 8.72 23.55
CA LYS A 141 16.30 7.54 23.98
C LYS A 141 17.25 6.35 24.00
N ASP A 142 17.44 5.77 25.18
CA ASP A 142 18.08 4.48 25.38
C ASP A 142 17.02 3.37 25.40
N ARG A 143 17.47 2.12 25.34
CA ARG A 143 16.63 0.92 25.46
C ARG A 143 15.41 1.00 24.54
N VAL A 144 15.64 1.39 23.28
CA VAL A 144 14.59 1.69 22.28
C VAL A 144 13.60 0.54 22.16
N GLY A 145 14.04 -0.71 22.26
CA GLY A 145 13.15 -1.87 22.29
C GLY A 145 12.16 -1.87 23.46
N GLN A 146 12.64 -1.57 24.68
CA GLN A 146 11.77 -1.45 25.87
C GLN A 146 10.84 -0.26 25.75
N TRP A 147 11.35 0.88 25.30
CA TRP A 147 10.54 2.07 25.07
C TRP A 147 9.41 1.83 24.04
N GLN A 148 9.69 1.12 22.95
CA GLN A 148 8.66 0.77 21.96
C GLN A 148 7.58 -0.13 22.57
N GLU A 149 7.99 -1.16 23.30
CA GLU A 149 7.07 -2.08 23.98
C GLU A 149 6.21 -1.36 25.02
N GLU A 150 6.81 -0.49 25.84
CA GLU A 150 6.09 0.32 26.83
C GLU A 150 5.13 1.31 26.18
N THR A 151 5.55 2.00 25.12
CA THR A 151 4.71 2.93 24.37
C THR A 151 3.55 2.20 23.69
N ALA A 152 3.81 1.04 23.10
CA ALA A 152 2.78 0.18 22.52
C ALA A 152 1.79 -0.32 23.59
N ARG A 153 2.29 -0.74 24.76
CA ARG A 153 1.45 -1.14 25.90
C ARG A 153 0.63 0.01 26.47
N ALA A 154 1.18 1.22 26.50
CA ALA A 154 0.46 2.41 26.95
C ALA A 154 -0.64 2.76 25.94
N ALA A 155 -0.32 2.79 24.64
CA ALA A 155 -1.30 3.02 23.57
C ALA A 155 -2.41 1.94 23.55
N ALA A 156 -2.07 0.68 23.87
CA ALA A 156 -3.05 -0.40 23.97
C ALA A 156 -4.03 -0.27 25.15
N ARG A 157 -3.76 0.62 26.12
CA ARG A 157 -4.66 0.92 27.25
C ARG A 157 -5.64 2.06 26.94
N GLU A 158 -5.76 2.47 25.68
CA GLU A 158 -6.73 3.45 25.21
C GLU A 158 -8.13 3.16 25.77
N SER A 159 -8.71 4.14 26.47
CA SER A 159 -10.08 4.07 26.95
C SER A 159 -11.08 4.22 25.80
N PRO A 160 -12.33 3.72 25.94
CA PRO A 160 -13.36 3.94 24.93
C PRO A 160 -13.60 5.41 24.59
N GLN A 161 -13.44 6.32 25.56
CA GLN A 161 -13.59 7.76 25.37
C GLN A 161 -12.45 8.35 24.55
N GLU A 162 -11.19 8.00 24.86
CA GLU A 162 -10.02 8.42 24.08
C GLU A 162 -10.12 7.91 22.64
N ARG A 163 -10.52 6.64 22.48
CA ARG A 163 -10.77 6.04 21.16
C ARG A 163 -11.81 6.80 20.37
N ALA A 164 -12.94 7.12 20.98
CA ALA A 164 -14.02 7.87 20.33
C ALA A 164 -13.55 9.29 19.93
N ALA A 165 -12.81 9.95 20.81
CA ALA A 165 -12.25 11.27 20.55
C ALA A 165 -11.23 11.24 19.39
N ALA A 166 -10.38 10.21 19.32
CA ALA A 166 -9.43 10.01 18.23
C ALA A 166 -10.14 9.82 16.88
N TRP A 167 -11.23 9.03 16.82
CA TRP A 167 -12.03 8.93 15.60
C TRP A 167 -12.71 10.23 15.20
N ALA A 168 -13.18 11.01 16.17
CA ALA A 168 -13.78 12.32 15.90
C ALA A 168 -12.74 13.31 15.37
N SER A 169 -11.51 13.30 15.88
CA SER A 169 -10.46 14.22 15.46
C SER A 169 -10.06 14.02 14.00
N LEU A 170 -10.07 12.77 13.50
CA LEU A 170 -9.80 12.45 12.09
C LEU A 170 -10.70 13.25 11.14
N LEU A 171 -11.99 13.41 11.49
CA LEU A 171 -12.98 14.10 10.65
C LEU A 171 -12.96 15.63 10.82
N ASN A 172 -12.36 16.13 11.91
CA ASN A 172 -12.17 17.55 12.16
C ASN A 172 -10.88 18.10 11.54
N GLY A 173 -10.02 17.22 11.03
CA GLY A 173 -8.78 17.58 10.35
C GLY A 173 -8.98 18.19 8.96
N PRO A 174 -7.87 18.57 8.31
CA PRO A 174 -7.91 19.01 6.92
C PRO A 174 -8.48 17.92 6.01
N ARG A 175 -9.08 18.32 4.88
CA ARG A 175 -9.57 17.35 3.89
C ARG A 175 -8.39 16.48 3.41
N PRO A 176 -8.63 15.17 3.20
CA PRO A 176 -7.59 14.30 2.67
C PRO A 176 -7.17 14.78 1.28
N THR A 177 -5.90 14.54 0.93
CA THR A 177 -5.44 14.69 -0.44
C THR A 177 -6.15 13.68 -1.34
N GLU A 178 -6.21 13.93 -2.65
CA GLU A 178 -6.78 12.99 -3.63
C GLU A 178 -6.15 11.59 -3.54
N GLN A 179 -4.83 11.53 -3.35
CA GLN A 179 -4.11 10.26 -3.19
C GLN A 179 -4.54 9.52 -1.91
N LEU A 180 -4.64 10.23 -0.78
CA LEU A 180 -5.07 9.62 0.47
C LEU A 180 -6.54 9.18 0.39
N TYR A 181 -7.39 10.00 -0.23
CA TYR A 181 -8.79 9.68 -0.48
C TYR A 181 -8.95 8.40 -1.32
N ALA A 182 -8.19 8.28 -2.42
CA ALA A 182 -8.19 7.08 -3.25
C ALA A 182 -7.77 5.82 -2.46
N SER A 183 -6.69 5.92 -1.67
CA SER A 183 -6.24 4.84 -0.79
C SER A 183 -7.30 4.44 0.24
N TRP A 184 -8.04 5.41 0.78
CA TRP A 184 -9.17 5.12 1.68
C TRP A 184 -10.29 4.39 0.97
N MET A 185 -10.66 4.81 -0.26
CA MET A 185 -11.71 4.13 -1.02
C MET A 185 -11.34 2.67 -1.33
N GLU A 186 -10.10 2.41 -1.70
CA GLU A 186 -9.57 1.06 -1.94
C GLU A 186 -9.58 0.23 -0.65
N GLY A 187 -9.03 0.77 0.44
CA GLY A 187 -9.00 0.10 1.74
C GLY A 187 -10.39 -0.23 2.28
N LEU A 188 -11.35 0.69 2.12
CA LEU A 188 -12.75 0.45 2.50
C LEU A 188 -13.41 -0.63 1.63
N GLY A 189 -13.09 -0.69 0.33
CA GLY A 189 -13.59 -1.73 -0.57
C GLY A 189 -13.09 -3.14 -0.22
N GLY A 190 -11.88 -3.24 0.37
CA GLY A 190 -11.31 -4.49 0.86
C GLY A 190 -11.64 -4.83 2.32
N ASN A 191 -12.26 -3.91 3.06
CA ASN A 191 -12.51 -4.08 4.48
C ASN A 191 -13.68 -5.06 4.72
N ARG A 192 -13.37 -6.30 5.12
CA ARG A 192 -14.37 -7.36 5.42
C ARG A 192 -15.46 -6.95 6.42
N ALA A 193 -15.18 -5.98 7.29
CA ALA A 193 -16.14 -5.47 8.28
C ALA A 193 -16.99 -4.30 7.73
N ALA A 194 -16.72 -3.81 6.52
CA ALA A 194 -17.50 -2.75 5.90
C ALA A 194 -18.97 -3.18 5.77
N PRO A 195 -19.91 -2.38 6.31
CA PRO A 195 -21.34 -2.60 6.14
C PRO A 195 -21.77 -2.46 4.68
N GLU A 196 -22.89 -3.10 4.33
CA GLU A 196 -23.44 -3.09 2.97
C GLU A 196 -23.70 -1.68 2.43
N ASP A 197 -24.24 -0.78 3.25
CA ASP A 197 -24.58 0.59 2.85
C ASP A 197 -23.35 1.44 2.56
N VAL A 198 -22.24 1.23 3.29
CA VAL A 198 -20.94 1.82 3.00
C VAL A 198 -20.41 1.31 1.66
N LEU A 199 -20.41 -0.02 1.46
CA LEU A 199 -19.98 -0.62 0.19
C LEU A 199 -20.82 -0.13 -1.00
N ARG A 200 -22.13 0.02 -0.81
CA ARG A 200 -23.05 0.57 -1.81
C ARG A 200 -22.67 2.00 -2.20
N ARG A 201 -22.17 2.83 -1.27
CA ARG A 201 -21.68 4.18 -1.56
C ARG A 201 -20.33 4.19 -2.30
N LEU A 202 -19.54 3.13 -2.17
CA LEU A 202 -18.26 2.97 -2.86
C LEU A 202 -18.41 2.47 -4.30
N LEU A 203 -19.59 1.97 -4.69
CA LEU A 203 -19.87 1.55 -6.06
C LEU A 203 -19.61 2.71 -7.02
N GLY A 204 -18.74 2.47 -8.00
CA GLY A 204 -18.30 3.48 -8.97
C GLY A 204 -17.25 4.48 -8.47
N ARG A 205 -16.77 4.37 -7.22
CA ARG A 205 -15.75 5.25 -6.62
C ARG A 205 -14.42 4.57 -6.31
N ALA A 206 -14.43 3.27 -6.00
CA ALA A 206 -13.23 2.49 -5.71
C ALA A 206 -12.80 1.61 -6.91
N HIS A 207 -11.49 1.48 -7.14
CA HIS A 207 -10.90 0.63 -8.18
C HIS A 207 -9.94 -0.42 -7.58
N PRO A 208 -9.94 -1.67 -8.07
CA PRO A 208 -10.87 -2.23 -9.05
C PRO A 208 -12.25 -2.47 -8.41
N GLY A 209 -13.30 -1.96 -9.07
CA GLY A 209 -14.66 -1.86 -8.54
C GLY A 209 -15.43 -3.18 -8.43
N ARG A 210 -14.87 -4.21 -7.79
CA ARG A 210 -15.55 -5.47 -7.51
C ARG A 210 -14.97 -6.15 -6.28
N PRO A 211 -15.75 -6.24 -5.20
CA PRO A 211 -15.58 -7.31 -4.26
C PRO A 211 -16.85 -8.17 -4.34
N HIS A 212 -17.08 -8.85 -5.47
CA HIS A 212 -18.10 -9.91 -5.59
C HIS A 212 -17.86 -11.04 -4.56
N GLY A 213 -16.60 -11.20 -4.15
CA GLY A 213 -16.19 -12.03 -3.03
C GLY A 213 -16.31 -11.36 -1.65
N HIS A 214 -16.82 -10.12 -1.54
CA HIS A 214 -17.05 -9.51 -0.24
C HIS A 214 -18.19 -10.24 0.47
N PRO A 215 -18.03 -10.62 1.75
CA PRO A 215 -19.11 -11.25 2.51
C PRO A 215 -20.36 -10.36 2.56
N ASN A 216 -20.17 -9.05 2.68
CA ASN A 216 -21.25 -8.06 2.81
C ASN A 216 -21.58 -7.31 1.51
N PHE A 217 -21.21 -7.84 0.34
CA PHE A 217 -21.51 -7.16 -0.92
C PHE A 217 -23.04 -6.96 -1.08
N PRO A 218 -23.52 -5.75 -1.41
CA PRO A 218 -24.93 -5.52 -1.68
C PRO A 218 -25.37 -6.35 -2.88
N ARG A 219 -26.21 -7.37 -2.64
CA ARG A 219 -26.74 -8.20 -3.73
C ARG A 219 -28.10 -7.74 -4.22
N THR A 220 -28.82 -6.89 -3.48
CA THR A 220 -30.18 -6.47 -3.82
C THR A 220 -30.27 -5.02 -4.28
N GLY A 221 -31.27 -4.73 -5.11
CA GLY A 221 -31.51 -3.40 -5.64
C GLY A 221 -30.40 -2.91 -6.57
N LEU A 222 -29.61 -3.81 -7.14
CA LEU A 222 -28.63 -3.54 -8.18
C LEU A 222 -29.29 -3.31 -9.54
N LEU A 223 -30.54 -3.77 -9.74
CA LEU A 223 -31.34 -3.49 -10.93
C LEU A 223 -31.43 -1.99 -11.29
N ARG A 224 -31.34 -1.09 -10.30
CA ARG A 224 -31.34 0.36 -10.53
C ARG A 224 -30.22 0.83 -11.46
N TYR A 225 -29.15 0.05 -11.58
CA TYR A 225 -27.98 0.36 -12.40
C TYR A 225 -28.08 -0.17 -13.82
N ALA A 226 -29.21 -0.78 -14.20
CA ALA A 226 -29.34 -1.44 -15.50
C ALA A 226 -29.12 -0.49 -16.69
N ASP A 227 -29.40 0.81 -16.51
CA ASP A 227 -29.23 1.87 -17.53
C ASP A 227 -28.12 2.87 -17.16
N ASP A 228 -27.23 2.52 -16.22
CA ASP A 228 -26.14 3.40 -15.81
C ASP A 228 -25.17 3.67 -16.97
N PRO A 229 -24.68 4.91 -17.17
CA PRO A 229 -23.71 5.21 -18.22
C PRO A 229 -22.41 4.40 -18.09
N HIS A 230 -21.98 4.07 -16.88
CA HIS A 230 -20.77 3.28 -16.65
C HIS A 230 -21.06 1.78 -16.81
N PRO A 231 -20.37 1.09 -17.73
CA PRO A 231 -20.61 -0.34 -17.99
C PRO A 231 -20.44 -1.22 -16.75
N ARG A 232 -19.49 -0.86 -15.87
CA ARG A 232 -19.24 -1.56 -14.61
C ARG A 232 -20.41 -1.52 -13.65
N MET A 233 -21.19 -0.44 -13.67
CA MET A 233 -22.41 -0.33 -12.87
C MET A 233 -23.52 -1.19 -13.48
N ARG A 234 -23.65 -1.19 -14.81
CA ARG A 234 -24.61 -2.06 -15.50
C ARG A 234 -24.39 -3.54 -15.18
N LEU A 235 -23.14 -4.00 -15.13
CA LEU A 235 -22.80 -5.38 -14.75
C LEU A 235 -23.46 -5.83 -13.43
N LEU A 236 -23.59 -4.95 -12.46
CA LEU A 236 -24.20 -5.25 -11.16
C LEU A 236 -25.67 -5.67 -11.29
N ALA A 237 -26.39 -5.14 -12.27
CA ALA A 237 -27.79 -5.48 -12.49
C ALA A 237 -27.99 -6.95 -12.89
N LEU A 238 -26.96 -7.63 -13.41
CA LEU A 238 -27.01 -9.07 -13.70
C LEU A 238 -26.82 -9.95 -12.45
N ASP A 239 -26.21 -9.40 -11.39
CA ASP A 239 -25.95 -10.09 -10.13
C ASP A 239 -27.10 -9.91 -9.11
N ASP A 240 -28.10 -9.08 -9.43
CA ASP A 240 -29.31 -8.93 -8.63
C ASP A 240 -30.14 -10.23 -8.64
N PRO A 241 -30.61 -10.74 -7.48
CA PRO A 241 -31.54 -11.86 -7.41
C PRO A 241 -32.81 -11.66 -8.25
N ASP A 242 -33.28 -10.41 -8.40
CA ASP A 242 -34.48 -10.07 -9.18
C ASP A 242 -34.16 -9.83 -10.67
N SER A 243 -32.91 -10.05 -11.10
CA SER A 243 -32.50 -9.94 -12.50
C SER A 243 -33.25 -10.92 -13.39
N THR A 244 -33.65 -10.49 -14.59
CA THR A 244 -34.52 -11.28 -15.48
C THR A 244 -33.80 -11.74 -16.75
N ALA A 245 -34.36 -12.75 -17.42
CA ALA A 245 -33.84 -13.22 -18.70
C ALA A 245 -33.93 -12.14 -19.80
N GLU A 246 -34.92 -11.26 -19.74
CA GLU A 246 -35.07 -10.13 -20.65
C GLU A 246 -33.92 -9.12 -20.49
N LEU A 247 -33.46 -8.88 -19.26
CA LEU A 247 -32.30 -8.04 -19.00
C LEU A 247 -31.02 -8.66 -19.56
N VAL A 248 -30.83 -9.96 -19.35
CA VAL A 248 -29.71 -10.73 -19.94
C VAL A 248 -29.73 -10.64 -21.46
N GLU A 249 -30.90 -10.80 -22.09
CA GLU A 249 -31.08 -10.64 -23.54
C GLU A 249 -30.77 -9.23 -24.02
N ARG A 250 -31.17 -8.21 -23.28
CA ARG A 250 -30.82 -6.81 -23.56
C ARG A 250 -29.31 -6.60 -23.50
N PHE A 251 -28.67 -7.07 -22.43
CA PHE A 251 -27.23 -6.90 -22.19
C PHE A 251 -26.36 -7.72 -23.13
N SER A 252 -26.89 -8.79 -23.74
CA SER A 252 -26.23 -9.50 -24.85
C SER A 252 -25.97 -8.62 -26.08
N ARG A 253 -26.51 -7.39 -26.11
CA ARG A 253 -26.34 -6.38 -27.17
C ARG A 253 -25.78 -5.06 -26.64
N ASP A 254 -25.27 -5.05 -25.40
CA ASP A 254 -24.70 -3.85 -24.79
C ASP A 254 -23.51 -3.32 -25.63
N PRO A 255 -23.32 -1.99 -25.77
CA PRO A 255 -22.17 -1.44 -26.46
C PRO A 255 -20.84 -1.86 -25.81
N ASP A 256 -20.82 -2.08 -24.51
CA ASP A 256 -19.63 -2.47 -23.77
C ASP A 256 -19.40 -3.99 -23.79
N GLU A 257 -18.16 -4.38 -24.03
CA GLU A 257 -17.76 -5.78 -24.18
C GLU A 257 -17.73 -6.56 -22.86
N GLU A 258 -17.45 -5.93 -21.72
CA GLU A 258 -17.51 -6.61 -20.42
C GLU A 258 -18.95 -6.98 -20.08
N VAL A 259 -19.90 -6.07 -20.35
CA VAL A 259 -21.34 -6.32 -20.16
C VAL A 259 -21.82 -7.45 -21.06
N ARG A 260 -21.45 -7.44 -22.35
CA ARG A 260 -21.78 -8.54 -23.26
C ARG A 260 -21.18 -9.86 -22.82
N ALA A 261 -19.91 -9.88 -22.38
CA ALA A 261 -19.24 -11.09 -21.92
C ALA A 261 -19.94 -11.69 -20.68
N ARG A 262 -20.34 -10.85 -19.72
CA ARG A 262 -21.08 -11.31 -18.53
C ARG A 262 -22.49 -11.82 -18.85
N ALA A 263 -23.16 -11.23 -19.83
CA ALA A 263 -24.43 -11.75 -20.34
C ALA A 263 -24.23 -13.07 -21.12
N ALA A 264 -23.12 -13.20 -21.85
CA ALA A 264 -22.79 -14.38 -22.64
C ALA A 264 -22.59 -15.65 -21.79
N SER A 265 -22.14 -15.52 -20.54
CA SER A 265 -21.99 -16.65 -19.61
C SER A 265 -23.23 -16.95 -18.77
N ASP A 266 -24.28 -16.13 -18.86
CA ASP A 266 -25.49 -16.31 -18.08
C ASP A 266 -26.37 -17.44 -18.65
N PRO A 267 -26.77 -18.44 -17.84
CA PRO A 267 -27.54 -19.59 -18.31
C PRO A 267 -28.97 -19.24 -18.74
N ARG A 268 -29.48 -18.05 -18.39
CA ARG A 268 -30.82 -17.57 -18.79
C ARG A 268 -30.84 -17.00 -20.21
N LEU A 269 -29.67 -16.80 -20.83
CA LEU A 269 -29.56 -16.32 -22.20
C LEU A 269 -30.19 -17.33 -23.18
N SER A 270 -30.89 -16.85 -24.20
CA SER A 270 -31.41 -17.74 -25.24
C SER A 270 -30.28 -18.37 -26.06
N ALA A 271 -30.52 -19.59 -26.54
CA ALA A 271 -29.59 -20.29 -27.44
C ALA A 271 -29.26 -19.46 -28.70
N ALA A 272 -30.24 -18.73 -29.25
CA ALA A 272 -30.03 -17.89 -30.43
C ALA A 272 -29.06 -16.73 -30.14
N SER A 273 -29.21 -16.05 -29.00
CA SER A 273 -28.29 -14.98 -28.59
C SER A 273 -26.92 -15.52 -28.21
N ALA A 274 -26.84 -16.67 -27.55
CA ALA A 274 -25.56 -17.34 -27.26
C ALA A 274 -24.80 -17.67 -28.55
N VAL A 275 -25.47 -18.28 -29.54
CA VAL A 275 -24.87 -18.57 -30.86
C VAL A 275 -24.38 -17.29 -31.54
N ARG A 276 -25.19 -16.22 -31.57
CA ARG A 276 -24.76 -14.92 -32.13
C ARG A 276 -23.49 -14.39 -31.46
N LEU A 277 -23.37 -14.51 -30.14
CA LEU A 277 -22.20 -14.04 -29.40
C LEU A 277 -20.95 -14.89 -29.64
N THR A 278 -21.08 -16.09 -30.19
CA THR A 278 -19.91 -16.86 -30.64
C THR A 278 -19.18 -16.20 -31.81
N ASP A 279 -19.81 -15.24 -32.49
CA ASP A 279 -19.22 -14.44 -33.56
C ASP A 279 -19.02 -12.97 -33.15
N ASP A 280 -19.05 -12.65 -31.85
CA ASP A 280 -18.81 -11.29 -31.36
C ASP A 280 -17.43 -10.77 -31.80
N PRO A 281 -17.27 -9.48 -32.15
CA PRO A 281 -15.97 -8.91 -32.49
C PRO A 281 -14.90 -9.10 -31.42
N ARG A 282 -15.29 -9.14 -30.13
CA ARG A 282 -14.36 -9.27 -29.01
C ARG A 282 -14.12 -10.71 -28.62
N SER A 283 -12.84 -11.07 -28.48
CA SER A 283 -12.42 -12.42 -28.11
C SER A 283 -12.91 -12.84 -26.74
N SER A 284 -12.94 -11.92 -25.77
CA SER A 284 -13.48 -12.16 -24.42
C SER A 284 -14.94 -12.61 -24.45
N VAL A 285 -15.77 -11.93 -25.24
CA VAL A 285 -17.20 -12.27 -25.39
C VAL A 285 -17.37 -13.63 -26.07
N ARG A 286 -16.61 -13.90 -27.14
CA ARG A 286 -16.65 -15.22 -27.82
C ARG A 286 -16.25 -16.36 -26.89
N LEU A 287 -15.27 -16.12 -26.01
CA LEU A 287 -14.81 -17.08 -25.02
C LEU A 287 -15.95 -17.43 -24.05
N GLU A 288 -16.57 -16.44 -23.44
CA GLU A 288 -17.69 -16.64 -22.50
C GLU A 288 -18.89 -17.31 -23.18
N ALA A 289 -19.24 -16.89 -24.40
CA ALA A 289 -20.32 -17.50 -25.18
C ALA A 289 -20.07 -18.99 -25.44
N ALA A 290 -18.83 -19.39 -25.76
CA ALA A 290 -18.45 -20.78 -25.99
C ALA A 290 -18.62 -21.68 -24.76
N GLY A 291 -18.59 -21.10 -23.56
CA GLY A 291 -18.82 -21.78 -22.28
C GLY A 291 -20.29 -21.84 -21.85
N ASN A 292 -21.22 -21.22 -22.58
CA ASN A 292 -22.62 -21.15 -22.15
C ASN A 292 -23.34 -22.52 -22.29
N PRO A 293 -24.05 -23.00 -21.25
CA PRO A 293 -24.80 -24.27 -21.29
C PRO A 293 -25.92 -24.33 -22.34
N CYS A 294 -26.44 -23.18 -22.81
CA CYS A 294 -27.55 -23.15 -23.76
C CYS A 294 -27.11 -23.31 -25.23
N LEU A 295 -25.81 -23.46 -25.50
CA LEU A 295 -25.32 -23.64 -26.87
C LEU A 295 -25.82 -24.95 -27.50
N PRO A 296 -26.39 -24.92 -28.71
CA PRO A 296 -26.74 -26.12 -29.44
C PRO A 296 -25.52 -26.99 -29.76
N ALA A 297 -25.70 -28.31 -29.70
CA ALA A 297 -24.61 -29.27 -29.93
C ALA A 297 -23.86 -29.07 -31.26
N ARG A 298 -24.57 -28.76 -32.36
CA ARG A 298 -23.95 -28.52 -33.67
C ARG A 298 -22.98 -27.33 -33.65
N THR A 299 -23.36 -26.24 -32.97
CA THR A 299 -22.50 -25.08 -32.80
C THR A 299 -21.30 -25.45 -31.95
N LEU A 300 -21.54 -26.12 -30.81
CA LEU A 300 -20.47 -26.52 -29.88
C LEU A 300 -19.43 -27.44 -30.55
N ILE A 301 -19.87 -28.39 -31.39
CA ILE A 301 -18.97 -29.25 -32.19
C ILE A 301 -18.08 -28.43 -33.11
N GLY A 302 -18.61 -27.38 -33.74
CA GLY A 302 -17.81 -26.46 -34.55
C GLY A 302 -16.78 -25.71 -33.72
N LEU A 303 -17.18 -25.20 -32.55
CA LEU A 303 -16.30 -24.45 -31.66
C LEU A 303 -15.18 -25.27 -31.03
N LEU A 304 -15.42 -26.57 -30.76
CA LEU A 304 -14.43 -27.48 -30.18
C LEU A 304 -13.16 -27.62 -31.03
N ARG A 305 -13.22 -27.29 -32.32
CA ARG A 305 -12.06 -27.33 -33.22
C ARG A 305 -11.11 -26.15 -33.05
N ASP A 306 -11.66 -25.00 -32.68
CA ASP A 306 -10.95 -23.72 -32.75
C ASP A 306 -10.88 -22.98 -31.40
N ARG A 307 -11.59 -23.44 -30.36
CA ARG A 307 -11.76 -22.71 -29.09
C ARG A 307 -11.67 -23.61 -27.87
N GLU A 308 -10.62 -23.42 -27.08
CA GLU A 308 -10.36 -24.17 -25.85
C GLU A 308 -11.53 -24.11 -24.85
N ARG A 309 -12.16 -22.94 -24.66
CA ARG A 309 -13.26 -22.78 -23.70
C ARG A 309 -14.49 -23.66 -24.01
N ALA A 310 -14.68 -24.07 -25.27
CA ALA A 310 -15.74 -25.00 -25.66
C ALA A 310 -15.54 -26.39 -25.02
N ALA A 311 -14.30 -26.83 -24.78
CA ALA A 311 -14.01 -28.09 -24.10
C ALA A 311 -14.40 -28.06 -22.62
N GLY A 312 -14.49 -26.87 -22.02
CA GLY A 312 -15.00 -26.65 -20.66
C GLY A 312 -16.49 -26.31 -20.60
N ASN A 313 -17.26 -26.55 -21.68
CA ASN A 313 -18.70 -26.28 -21.69
C ASN A 313 -19.47 -27.36 -20.91
N PRO A 314 -20.32 -26.98 -19.94
CA PRO A 314 -21.07 -27.93 -19.10
C PRO A 314 -22.12 -28.77 -19.86
N ALA A 315 -22.49 -28.39 -21.09
CA ALA A 315 -23.40 -29.14 -21.93
C ALA A 315 -22.74 -30.36 -22.63
N LEU A 316 -21.42 -30.54 -22.49
CA LEU A 316 -20.73 -31.69 -23.07
C LEU A 316 -21.19 -33.00 -22.41
N PRO A 317 -21.60 -34.02 -23.18
CA PRO A 317 -21.85 -35.34 -22.63
C PRO A 317 -20.54 -36.00 -22.14
N VAL A 318 -20.61 -36.74 -21.04
CA VAL A 318 -19.45 -37.46 -20.47
C VAL A 318 -18.81 -38.43 -21.48
N SER A 319 -19.61 -39.07 -22.33
CA SER A 319 -19.09 -39.95 -23.41
C SER A 319 -18.24 -39.21 -24.44
N VAL A 320 -18.58 -37.95 -24.74
CA VAL A 320 -17.79 -37.09 -25.64
C VAL A 320 -16.49 -36.70 -24.94
N MET A 321 -16.53 -36.38 -23.64
CA MET A 321 -15.32 -36.08 -22.87
C MET A 321 -14.33 -37.26 -22.86
N HIS A 322 -14.81 -38.48 -22.62
CA HIS A 322 -13.98 -39.69 -22.73
C HIS A 322 -13.42 -39.84 -24.15
N GLY A 323 -14.26 -39.72 -25.18
CA GLY A 323 -13.79 -39.79 -26.57
C GLY A 323 -12.75 -38.74 -26.93
N MET A 324 -12.82 -37.53 -26.36
CA MET A 324 -11.82 -36.47 -26.54
C MET A 324 -10.47 -36.81 -25.90
N ILE A 325 -10.47 -37.51 -24.75
CA ILE A 325 -9.26 -38.00 -24.09
C ILE A 325 -8.64 -39.13 -24.91
N ASP A 326 -9.46 -40.11 -25.30
CA ASP A 326 -9.04 -41.33 -26.01
C ASP A 326 -8.57 -41.05 -27.46
N ALA A 327 -9.03 -39.93 -28.05
CA ALA A 327 -8.68 -39.53 -29.43
C ALA A 327 -7.17 -39.38 -29.66
N ARG A 328 -6.37 -39.13 -28.61
CA ARG A 328 -4.90 -39.04 -28.69
C ARG A 328 -4.21 -40.38 -28.45
N GLU A 329 -4.90 -41.35 -27.85
CA GLU A 329 -4.36 -42.66 -27.46
C GLU A 329 -4.60 -43.75 -28.50
N SER A 330 -5.45 -43.48 -29.50
CA SER A 330 -5.59 -44.35 -30.67
C SER A 330 -4.31 -44.26 -31.53
N PRO A 331 -3.59 -45.37 -31.80
CA PRO A 331 -2.47 -45.34 -32.72
C PRO A 331 -2.97 -44.88 -34.09
N LEU A 332 -2.23 -43.98 -34.74
CA LEU A 332 -2.44 -43.60 -36.13
C LEU A 332 -2.40 -44.88 -36.98
N THR A 333 -3.56 -45.51 -37.21
CA THR A 333 -3.71 -46.51 -38.25
C THR A 333 -3.61 -45.76 -39.58
N GLY A 334 -2.59 -46.11 -40.36
CA GLY A 334 -2.14 -45.43 -41.57
C GLY A 334 -3.13 -45.44 -42.73
#